data_AF-A0A7V5BFP3-F1
#
_entry.id   AF-A0A7V5BFP3-F1
#
_cell.length_a   1.000
_cell.length_b   1.000
_cell.length_c   1.000
_cell.angle_alpha   90.00
_cell.angle_beta   90.00
_cell.angle_gamma   90.00
#
_symmetry.space_group_name_H-M   'P 1'
#
loop_
_entity.id
_entity.type
_entity.pdbx_description
1 polymer ?
#
loop_
_entity_poly.entity_id
_entity_poly.type
_entity_poly.pdbx_seq_one_letter_code
_entity_poly.pdbx_strand_id
1 'polypeptide(L)'
;MNQKKMHTILISEQGQIISQSGNLFPLDMIMEFSPRLLCPILNSIFDELVKLKPSSPAIFIPAVNLTVKSINGYFDYLLSKKENGNILWIIEDTTESNNNKLVRLQPEMEQKLRNETESFLNFDKNCDIPE
;
A
#
# COMPACT_ATOMS: atom_id res chain seq x y z
N MET A 1 3.00 -20.34 18.63
CA MET A 1 2.30 -19.06 18.85
C MET A 1 2.21 -18.37 17.50
N ASN A 2 1.01 -18.22 16.93
CA ASN A 2 0.83 -17.45 15.70
C ASN A 2 1.21 -16.00 16.00
N GLN A 3 2.38 -15.56 15.52
CA GLN A 3 2.75 -14.15 15.57
C GLN A 3 1.64 -13.37 14.88
N LYS A 4 1.15 -12.31 15.54
CA LYS A 4 0.12 -11.46 14.97
C LYS A 4 0.69 -10.85 13.69
N LYS A 5 0.15 -11.27 12.53
CA LYS A 5 0.44 -10.69 11.20
C LYS A 5 -0.14 -9.28 11.05
N MET A 6 -0.40 -8.57 12.14
CA MET A 6 -1.13 -7.31 12.13
C MET A 6 -0.48 -6.32 13.09
N HIS A 7 -0.44 -5.07 12.67
CA HIS A 7 0.04 -3.93 13.42
C HIS A 7 -0.97 -2.80 13.29
N THR A 8 -1.31 -2.18 14.42
CA THR A 8 -2.30 -1.10 14.51
C THR A 8 -1.62 0.14 15.05
N ILE A 9 -1.79 1.26 14.37
CA ILE A 9 -1.22 2.56 14.71
C ILE A 9 -2.38 3.56 14.79
N LEU A 10 -2.43 4.34 15.88
CA LEU A 10 -3.32 5.49 16.00
C LEU A 10 -2.51 6.76 15.79
N ILE A 11 -2.92 7.57 14.84
CA ILE A 11 -2.22 8.79 14.42
C ILE A 11 -3.14 10.00 14.68
N SER A 12 -2.58 11.09 15.20
CA SER A 12 -3.29 12.38 15.32
C SER A 12 -3.51 13.04 13.97
N GLU A 13 -4.35 14.07 13.91
CA GLU A 13 -4.53 14.88 12.70
C GLU A 13 -3.24 15.57 12.23
N GLN A 14 -2.27 15.76 13.14
CA GLN A 14 -0.95 16.34 12.82
C GLN A 14 0.05 15.28 12.32
N GLY A 15 -0.35 14.00 12.22
CA GLY A 15 0.53 12.92 11.79
C GLY A 15 1.40 12.32 12.90
N GLN A 16 1.13 12.64 14.17
CA GLN A 16 1.88 12.12 15.31
C GLN A 16 1.29 10.80 15.79
N ILE A 17 2.14 9.86 16.20
CA ILE A 17 1.68 8.58 16.73
C ILE A 17 1.22 8.77 18.17
N ILE A 18 -0.03 8.42 18.42
CA ILE A 18 -0.65 8.48 19.75
C ILE A 18 -0.45 7.14 20.47
N SER A 19 -0.68 6.03 19.76
CA SER A 19 -0.55 4.68 20.31
C SER A 19 -0.30 3.67 19.21
N GLN A 20 0.29 2.53 19.54
CA GLN A 20 0.48 1.43 18.60
C GLN A 20 0.36 0.07 19.30
N SER A 21 0.04 -0.97 18.53
CA SER A 21 0.04 -2.36 18.99
C SER A 21 0.41 -3.30 17.84
N GLY A 22 1.14 -4.37 18.16
CA GLY A 22 1.65 -5.31 17.16
C GLY A 22 3.17 -5.26 17.09
N ASN A 23 3.74 -6.14 16.26
CA ASN A 23 5.19 -6.35 16.20
C ASN A 23 5.74 -6.42 14.76
N LEU A 24 4.94 -6.06 13.74
CA LEU A 24 5.41 -6.00 12.35
C LEU A 24 6.51 -4.95 12.16
N PHE A 25 6.32 -3.78 12.76
CA PHE A 25 7.27 -2.67 12.72
C PHE A 25 7.83 -2.48 14.12
N PRO A 26 9.14 -2.60 14.32
CA PRO A 26 9.74 -2.35 15.62
C PRO A 26 9.67 -0.85 15.96
N LEU A 27 9.59 -0.56 17.26
CA LEU A 27 9.24 0.76 17.77
C LEU A 27 10.28 1.83 17.42
N ASP A 28 11.55 1.44 17.37
CA ASP A 28 12.68 2.26 16.93
C ASP A 28 12.51 2.71 15.47
N MET A 29 12.11 1.82 14.58
CA MET A 29 11.81 2.15 13.18
C MET A 29 10.65 3.15 13.10
N ILE A 30 9.58 2.93 13.87
CA ILE A 30 8.42 3.81 13.88
C ILE A 30 8.74 5.20 14.45
N MET A 31 9.66 5.31 15.40
CA MET A 31 10.06 6.61 15.96
C MET A 31 11.08 7.35 15.11
N GLU A 32 11.95 6.63 14.40
CA GLU A 32 12.94 7.21 13.49
C GLU A 32 12.30 7.75 12.20
N PHE A 33 11.19 7.14 11.76
CA PHE A 33 10.46 7.56 10.58
C PHE A 33 9.10 8.15 10.97
N SER A 34 8.77 9.34 10.45
CA SER A 34 7.37 9.77 10.40
C SER A 34 6.52 8.64 9.78
N PRO A 35 5.32 8.32 10.30
CA PRO A 35 4.41 7.34 9.68
C PRO A 35 4.24 7.55 8.17
N ARG A 36 4.30 8.82 7.74
CA ARG A 36 4.26 9.21 6.34
C ARG A 36 5.43 8.62 5.52
N LEU A 37 6.61 8.49 6.11
CA LEU A 37 7.81 7.95 5.44
C LEU A 37 7.84 6.42 5.41
N LEU A 38 7.13 5.74 6.32
CA LEU A 38 7.03 4.27 6.31
C LEU A 38 6.20 3.75 5.14
N CYS A 39 5.27 4.55 4.63
CA CYS A 39 4.44 4.19 3.50
C CYS A 39 4.27 5.41 2.58
N PRO A 40 4.93 5.46 1.41
CA PRO A 40 4.82 6.57 0.47
C PRO A 40 3.38 6.89 0.06
N ILE A 41 2.53 5.86 0.03
CA ILE A 41 1.09 6.01 -0.23
C ILE A 41 0.44 6.79 0.90
N LEU A 42 0.72 6.45 2.16
CA LEU A 42 0.20 7.20 3.30
C LEU A 42 0.63 8.67 3.23
N ASN A 43 1.88 8.97 2.90
CA ASN A 43 2.31 10.36 2.70
C ASN A 43 1.46 11.11 1.68
N SER A 44 1.13 10.44 0.58
CA SER A 44 0.38 11.03 -0.54
C SER A 44 -1.09 11.29 -0.22
N ILE A 45 -1.69 10.47 0.66
CA ILE A 45 -3.13 10.55 0.96
C ILE A 45 -3.44 11.13 2.34
N PHE A 46 -2.43 11.39 3.18
CA PHE A 46 -2.65 11.75 4.58
C PHE A 46 -3.50 13.02 4.72
N ASP A 47 -3.19 14.06 3.96
CA ASP A 47 -3.91 15.32 4.07
C ASP A 47 -5.37 15.17 3.62
N GLU A 48 -5.66 14.24 2.71
CA GLU A 48 -7.03 13.88 2.33
C GLU A 48 -7.73 13.03 3.40
N LEU A 49 -7.00 12.11 4.06
CA LEU A 49 -7.53 11.34 5.20
C LEU A 49 -7.97 12.26 6.33
N VAL A 50 -7.18 13.30 6.63
CA VAL A 50 -7.53 14.29 7.67
C VAL A 50 -8.79 15.07 7.31
N LYS A 51 -9.09 15.28 6.02
CA LYS A 51 -10.31 15.99 5.57
C LYS A 51 -11.57 15.13 5.59
N LEU A 52 -11.45 13.81 5.74
CA LEU A 52 -12.61 12.91 5.79
C LEU A 52 -13.52 13.24 6.97
N LYS A 53 -14.79 12.83 6.86
CA LYS A 53 -15.70 12.81 8.01
C LYS A 53 -15.44 11.54 8.82
N PRO A 54 -15.63 11.53 10.15
CA PRO A 54 -15.52 10.30 10.94
C PRO A 54 -16.40 9.14 10.45
N SER A 55 -17.56 9.45 9.86
CA SER A 55 -18.47 8.48 9.27
C SER A 55 -18.10 8.02 7.86
N SER A 56 -17.01 8.55 7.29
CA SER A 56 -16.53 8.13 5.97
C SER A 56 -16.10 6.65 6.00
N PRO A 57 -16.35 5.91 4.90
CA PRO A 57 -15.86 4.54 4.78
C PRO A 57 -14.34 4.46 4.97
N ALA A 58 -13.90 3.34 5.53
CA ALA A 58 -12.47 3.07 5.63
C ALA A 58 -11.85 2.94 4.24
N ILE A 59 -10.64 3.48 4.08
CA ILE A 59 -9.85 3.33 2.86
C ILE A 59 -9.03 2.06 2.99
N PHE A 60 -9.20 1.16 2.02
CA PHE A 60 -8.45 -0.09 1.94
C PHE A 60 -7.47 -0.05 0.77
N ILE A 61 -6.22 -0.41 1.03
CA ILE A 61 -5.12 -0.41 0.06
C ILE A 61 -4.44 -1.78 0.15
N PRO A 62 -4.75 -2.71 -0.77
CA PRO A 62 -4.23 -4.07 -0.71
C PRO A 62 -2.81 -4.20 -1.29
N ALA A 63 -2.09 -5.20 -0.83
CA ALA A 63 -0.90 -5.78 -1.45
C ALA A 63 0.17 -4.74 -1.84
N VAL A 64 0.44 -3.79 -0.95
CA VAL A 64 1.51 -2.82 -1.16
C VAL A 64 2.84 -3.50 -0.86
N ASN A 65 3.71 -3.54 -1.87
CA ASN A 65 5.10 -3.96 -1.65
C ASN A 65 5.82 -2.87 -0.85
N LEU A 66 6.34 -3.25 0.31
CA LEU A 66 7.15 -2.38 1.14
C LEU A 66 8.53 -3.01 1.32
N THR A 67 9.56 -2.28 0.89
CA THR A 67 10.97 -2.61 1.13
C THR A 67 11.65 -1.44 1.84
N VAL A 68 11.74 -1.50 3.17
CA VAL A 68 12.38 -0.46 4.01
C VAL A 68 13.22 -1.13 5.10
N LYS A 69 14.54 -0.85 5.12
CA LYS A 69 15.52 -1.48 6.01
C LYS A 69 15.38 -3.01 6.02
N SER A 70 15.00 -3.61 7.15
CA SER A 70 14.82 -5.06 7.34
C SER A 70 13.41 -5.56 7.02
N ILE A 71 12.48 -4.67 6.67
CA ILE A 71 11.12 -5.03 6.29
C ILE A 71 11.07 -5.15 4.77
N ASN A 72 10.70 -6.34 4.31
CA ASN A 72 10.50 -6.64 2.90
C ASN A 72 9.32 -7.59 2.75
N GLY A 73 8.26 -7.14 2.08
CA GLY A 73 7.04 -7.94 1.96
C GLY A 73 5.88 -7.20 1.33
N TYR A 74 4.72 -7.85 1.35
CA TYR A 74 3.45 -7.29 0.91
C TYR A 74 2.57 -7.03 2.13
N PHE A 75 1.96 -5.85 2.15
CA PHE A 75 1.13 -5.42 3.26
C PHE A 75 -0.20 -4.86 2.77
N ASP A 76 -1.26 -5.20 3.50
CA ASP A 76 -2.57 -4.61 3.32
C ASP A 76 -2.75 -3.49 4.35
N TYR A 77 -3.27 -2.35 3.89
CA TYR A 77 -3.52 -1.20 4.75
C TYR A 77 -5.01 -0.89 4.83
N LEU A 78 -5.49 -0.66 6.04
CA LEU A 78 -6.83 -0.17 6.31
C LEU A 78 -6.75 1.12 7.13
N LEU A 79 -7.29 2.20 6.60
CA LEU A 79 -7.23 3.54 7.17
C LEU A 79 -8.65 4.04 7.45
N SER A 80 -8.91 4.49 8.67
CA SER A 80 -10.23 5.04 9.04
C SER A 80 -10.08 6.26 9.93
N LYS A 81 -10.89 7.29 9.69
CA LYS A 81 -10.99 8.43 10.59
C LYS A 81 -11.93 8.08 11.75
N LYS A 82 -11.56 8.46 12.96
CA LYS A 82 -12.33 8.26 14.19
C LYS A 82 -13.10 9.52 14.57
N GLU A 83 -14.09 9.36 15.45
CA GLU A 83 -14.94 10.47 15.94
C GLU A 83 -14.15 11.61 16.58
N ASN A 84 -13.01 11.30 17.19
CA ASN A 84 -12.11 12.28 17.79
C ASN A 84 -11.13 12.92 16.78
N GLY A 85 -11.32 12.71 15.48
CA GLY A 85 -10.46 13.26 14.42
C GLY A 85 -9.25 12.39 14.07
N ASN A 86 -8.83 11.51 14.98
CA ASN A 86 -7.63 10.68 14.79
C ASN A 86 -7.82 9.65 13.68
N ILE A 87 -6.70 9.22 13.09
CA ILE A 87 -6.65 8.21 12.04
C ILE A 87 -6.20 6.89 12.66
N LEU A 88 -7.04 5.85 12.53
CA LEU A 88 -6.64 4.48 12.81
C LEU A 88 -6.09 3.85 11.53
N TRP A 89 -4.86 3.37 11.63
CA TRP A 89 -4.16 2.66 10.58
C TRP A 89 -3.92 1.22 11.02
N ILE A 90 -4.48 0.26 10.29
CA ILE A 90 -4.22 -1.16 10.46
C ILE A 90 -3.37 -1.62 9.29
N ILE A 91 -2.33 -2.38 9.61
CA ILE A 91 -1.37 -2.94 8.67
C ILE A 91 -1.39 -4.44 8.87
N GLU A 92 -1.61 -5.20 7.80
CA GLU A 92 -1.55 -6.66 7.82
C GLU A 92 -0.45 -7.15 6.89
N ASP A 93 0.38 -8.09 7.35
CA ASP A 93 1.38 -8.78 6.54
C ASP A 93 0.71 -9.87 5.69
N THR A 94 0.66 -9.62 4.39
CA THR A 94 0.08 -10.49 3.37
C THR A 94 1.16 -11.04 2.43
N THR A 95 2.43 -11.06 2.87
CA THR A 95 3.57 -11.49 2.06
C THR A 95 3.42 -12.92 1.55
N GLU A 96 3.03 -13.86 2.42
CA GLU A 96 2.86 -15.27 2.03
C GLU A 96 1.75 -15.47 0.99
N SER A 97 0.62 -14.77 1.14
CA SER A 97 -0.52 -14.90 0.23
C SER A 97 -0.23 -14.23 -1.12
N ASN A 98 0.43 -13.07 -1.11
CA ASN A 98 0.77 -12.34 -2.33
C ASN A 98 1.96 -12.94 -3.08
N ASN A 99 2.97 -13.50 -2.41
CA ASN A 99 4.05 -14.22 -3.11
C ASN A 99 3.49 -15.37 -3.96
N ASN A 100 2.52 -16.12 -3.42
CA ASN A 100 1.85 -17.19 -4.16
C ASN A 100 1.00 -16.67 -5.33
N LYS A 101 0.47 -15.43 -5.23
CA LYS A 101 -0.34 -14.79 -6.28
C LYS A 101 0.53 -14.17 -7.37
N LEU A 102 1.64 -13.52 -7.02
CA LEU A 102 2.56 -12.88 -7.95
C LEU A 102 3.32 -13.88 -8.82
N VAL A 103 3.73 -15.01 -8.25
CA VAL A 103 4.29 -16.12 -9.03
C VAL A 103 3.30 -16.59 -10.10
N ARG A 104 1.99 -16.51 -9.84
CA ARG A 104 0.94 -16.87 -10.81
C ARG A 104 0.64 -15.75 -11.82
N LEU A 105 0.68 -14.49 -11.40
CA LEU A 105 0.34 -13.34 -12.24
C LEU A 105 1.48 -12.87 -13.15
N GLN A 106 2.75 -13.15 -12.81
CA GLN A 106 3.90 -12.73 -13.63
C GLN A 106 3.81 -13.21 -15.09
N PRO A 107 3.57 -14.51 -15.37
CA PRO A 107 3.44 -14.98 -16.75
C PRO A 107 2.27 -14.33 -17.50
N GLU A 108 1.15 -14.09 -16.82
CA GLU A 108 -0.04 -13.45 -17.41
C GLU A 108 0.21 -11.97 -17.74
N MET A 109 0.85 -11.23 -16.83
CA MET A 109 1.20 -9.83 -17.04
C MET A 109 2.25 -9.67 -18.12
N GLU A 110 3.28 -10.53 -18.16
CA GLU A 110 4.27 -10.52 -19.25
C GLU A 110 3.63 -10.86 -20.60
N GLN A 111 2.72 -11.82 -20.65
CA GLN A 111 2.00 -12.16 -21.87
C GLN A 111 1.13 -10.99 -22.33
N LYS A 112 0.42 -10.34 -21.41
CA LYS A 112 -0.40 -9.17 -21.72
C LYS A 112 0.45 -8.01 -22.23
N LEU A 113 1.61 -7.76 -21.61
CA LEU A 113 2.55 -6.74 -22.07
C LEU A 113 3.11 -7.05 -23.46
N ARG A 114 3.46 -8.32 -23.74
CA ARG A 114 3.89 -8.76 -25.08
C ARG A 114 2.79 -8.52 -26.13
N ASN A 115 1.56 -8.94 -25.83
CA ASN A 115 0.43 -8.76 -26.73
C ASN A 115 0.14 -7.26 -27.00
N GLU A 116 0.18 -6.42 -25.97
CA GLU A 116 -0.01 -4.97 -26.13
C GLU A 116 1.14 -4.37 -26.97
N THR A 117 2.40 -4.75 -26.71
CA THR A 117 3.57 -4.29 -27.47
C THR A 117 3.50 -4.68 -28.94
N GLU A 118 3.10 -5.92 -29.25
CA GLU A 118 2.87 -6.38 -30.62
C GLU A 118 1.72 -5.63 -31.29
N SER A 119 0.64 -5.34 -30.56
CA SER A 119 -0.47 -4.52 -31.05
C SER A 119 -0.02 -3.10 -31.40
N PHE A 120 0.85 -2.49 -30.58
CA PHE A 120 1.43 -1.17 -30.88
C PHE A 120 2.36 -1.22 -32.10
N LEU A 121 3.25 -2.21 -32.20
CA LEU A 121 4.15 -2.36 -33.34
C LEU A 121 3.42 -2.65 -34.66
N ASN A 122 2.26 -3.29 -34.60
CA ASN A 122 1.42 -3.54 -35.78
C ASN A 122 0.54 -2.34 -36.15
N PHE A 123 0.32 -1.40 -35.23
CA PHE A 123 -0.37 -0.14 -35.54
C PHE A 123 0.50 0.76 -36.43
N ASP A 124 1.79 0.90 -36.12
CA ASP A 124 2.72 1.73 -36.89
C ASP A 124 2.97 1.22 -38.32
N LYS A 125 2.78 -0.08 -38.58
CA LYS A 125 2.94 -0.67 -39.92
C LYS A 125 1.73 -0.52 -40.84
N ASN A 126 0.57 -0.15 -40.29
CA ASN A 126 -0.67 0.06 -41.06
C ASN A 126 -0.96 1.55 -41.31
N CYS A 127 -0.09 2.46 -40.85
CA CYS A 127 -0.10 3.85 -41.26
C CYS A 127 0.66 4.01 -42.58
N ASP A 128 0.16 3.39 -43.65
CA ASP A 128 0.43 3.87 -45.00
C ASP A 128 -0.26 5.23 -45.12
N ILE A 129 0.52 6.30 -44.98
CA ILE A 129 0.10 7.66 -45.34
C ILE A 129 -0.08 7.62 -46.87
N PRO A 130 -1.29 7.81 -47.41
CA PRO A 130 -1.44 7.94 -48.85
C PRO A 130 -0.68 9.19 -49.31
N GLU A 131 0.23 9.02 -50.27
CA GLU A 131 0.94 10.12 -50.97
C GLU A 131 -0.02 11.13 -51.61
#